data_AF-A0A0C3PV41-F1
#
_entry.id   AF-A0A0C3PV41-F1
#
_cell.length_a   1.000
_cell.length_b   1.000
_cell.length_c   1.000
_cell.angle_alpha   90.00
_cell.angle_beta   90.00
_cell.angle_gamma   90.00
#
_symmetry.space_group_name_H-M   'P 1'
#
loop_
_entity.id
_entity.type
_entity.pdbx_description
1 polymer ?
#
loop_
_entity_poly.entity_id
_entity_poly.type
_entity_poly.pdbx_seq_one_letter_code
_entity_poly.pdbx_strand_id
1 'polypeptide(L)'
;MKLVGKYIDKRNGSGHVTLRPEDDEDIWHLYNLIQQDDLVKAPAVRRVQNVSATGSTESHRVKLNLKIQVSKVEYSSSGGAQSSSSDQANQGSSSTPSMQSTAVLHISGKVVSENQYVRLGAFHTLDIEVNRDIRVEKSEGWDSIALARVEESCIPGRGAEVGAVVCGEGSAAFCLLSQHLTLVTHRISTSIPRKASAPGSSQYEKAMTKFYSMVYDAFVRHIPFGNPSLRAIVFASPGWVRESVYTWMTNEASRRGDKLLARSLREKTVKVHVSSPHVHSLIEVLKSPEIVAQLKETKFAREGIVLDKFFKMLASDEMRAWYGPDHVCLAADRGAIGTLLISDELFRCDVASILANDRY
;
A
#
# COMPACT_ATOMS: atom_id res chain seq x y z
N MET A 1 -3.60 10.52 8.65
CA MET A 1 -3.72 10.07 10.06
C MET A 1 -3.99 11.24 10.99
N LYS A 2 -4.94 11.14 11.91
CA LYS A 2 -5.20 12.22 12.88
C LYS A 2 -4.46 11.96 14.19
N LEU A 3 -3.64 12.92 14.61
CA LEU A 3 -3.01 12.91 15.94
C LEU A 3 -4.05 13.28 17.00
N VAL A 4 -4.37 12.34 17.90
CA VAL A 4 -5.33 12.54 18.99
C VAL A 4 -4.61 13.04 20.25
N GLY A 5 -3.42 12.53 20.52
CA GLY A 5 -2.60 12.97 21.65
C GLY A 5 -1.16 12.50 21.53
N LYS A 6 -0.23 13.32 22.01
CA LYS A 6 1.21 13.04 22.04
C LYS A 6 1.75 13.38 23.42
N TYR A 7 2.32 12.41 24.10
CA TYR A 7 3.06 12.62 25.35
C TYR A 7 4.39 11.90 25.25
N ILE A 8 5.48 12.66 25.13
CA ILE A 8 6.83 12.12 25.03
C ILE A 8 7.69 12.95 25.98
N ASP A 9 8.32 12.27 26.93
CA ASP A 9 9.29 12.88 27.83
C ASP A 9 10.60 13.11 27.08
N LYS A 10 11.06 14.37 27.10
CA LYS A 10 12.25 14.84 26.37
C LYS A 10 13.55 14.26 26.92
N ARG A 11 13.56 13.73 28.15
CA ARG A 11 14.78 13.26 28.81
C ARG A 11 15.13 11.82 28.47
N ASN A 12 14.13 10.96 28.30
CA ASN A 12 14.29 9.52 28.09
C ASN A 12 13.63 9.02 26.80
N GLY A 13 12.94 9.88 26.05
CA GLY A 13 12.19 9.48 24.85
C GLY A 13 10.98 8.59 25.16
N SER A 14 10.72 8.27 26.42
CA SER A 14 9.60 7.43 26.82
C SER A 14 8.29 8.20 26.66
N GLY A 15 7.26 7.51 26.22
CA GLY A 15 6.02 8.19 25.90
C GLY A 15 5.04 7.34 25.12
N HIS A 16 3.90 7.95 24.84
CA HIS A 16 2.86 7.35 24.04
C HIS A 16 2.30 8.37 23.04
N VAL A 17 1.90 7.84 21.90
CA VAL A 17 1.22 8.59 20.85
C VAL A 17 -0.09 7.90 20.55
N THR A 18 -1.18 8.66 20.58
CA THR A 18 -2.52 8.21 20.21
C THR A 18 -2.84 8.75 18.83
N LEU A 19 -3.05 7.84 17.89
CA LEU A 19 -3.32 8.10 16.48
C LEU A 19 -4.70 7.54 16.11
N ARG A 20 -5.35 8.17 15.13
CA ARG A 20 -6.55 7.65 14.48
C ARG A 20 -6.25 7.50 12.99
N PRO A 21 -6.15 6.27 12.45
CA PRO A 21 -6.06 6.05 11.02
C PRO A 21 -7.37 6.45 10.35
N GLU A 22 -7.31 7.18 9.25
CA GLU A 22 -8.47 7.66 8.49
C GLU A 22 -8.58 6.95 7.12
N ASP A 23 -7.45 6.48 6.58
CA ASP A 23 -7.36 5.84 5.25
C ASP A 23 -6.44 4.59 5.25
N ASP A 24 -6.44 3.81 4.16
CA ASP A 24 -5.59 2.61 3.98
C ASP A 24 -4.08 2.91 4.06
N GLU A 25 -3.66 4.10 3.62
CA GLU A 25 -2.28 4.56 3.70
C GLU A 25 -1.83 4.79 5.16
N ASP A 26 -2.76 5.19 6.03
CA ASP A 26 -2.47 5.31 7.44
C ASP A 26 -2.21 3.96 8.10
N ILE A 27 -2.92 2.92 7.66
CA ILE A 27 -2.67 1.55 8.13
C ILE A 27 -1.27 1.09 7.73
N TRP A 28 -0.79 1.47 6.54
CA TRP A 28 0.60 1.22 6.13
C TRP A 28 1.62 2.00 6.98
N HIS A 29 1.33 3.25 7.33
CA HIS A 29 2.18 4.02 8.23
C HIS A 29 2.21 3.44 9.64
N LEU A 30 1.07 2.97 10.18
CA LEU A 30 1.01 2.27 11.46
C LEU A 30 1.80 0.96 11.42
N TYR A 31 1.68 0.21 10.33
CA TYR A 31 2.48 -0.99 10.10
C TYR A 31 3.98 -0.68 10.19
N ASN A 32 4.43 0.44 9.61
CA ASN A 32 5.85 0.88 9.66
C ASN A 32 6.25 1.46 11.01
N LEU A 33 5.30 2.01 11.76
CA LEU A 33 5.57 2.61 13.05
C LEU A 33 5.75 1.57 14.15
N ILE A 34 4.97 0.50 14.14
CA ILE A 34 4.91 -0.50 15.21
C ILE A 34 5.97 -1.58 14.99
N GLN A 35 6.81 -1.80 16.00
CA GLN A 35 7.87 -2.81 16.02
C GLN A 35 7.57 -3.90 17.05
N GLN A 36 8.37 -4.96 17.02
CA GLN A 36 8.32 -6.00 18.05
C GLN A 36 8.64 -5.39 19.43
N ASP A 37 8.03 -5.94 20.47
CA ASP A 37 8.15 -5.51 21.87
C ASP A 37 7.54 -4.14 22.23
N ASP A 38 7.03 -3.39 21.25
CA ASP A 38 6.23 -2.20 21.50
C ASP A 38 4.94 -2.54 22.26
N LEU A 39 4.41 -1.56 22.99
CA LEU A 39 3.13 -1.68 23.68
C LEU A 39 2.04 -0.96 22.88
N VAL A 40 1.03 -1.71 22.44
CA VAL A 40 -0.09 -1.18 21.66
C VAL A 40 -1.38 -1.34 22.45
N LYS A 41 -2.14 -0.25 22.56
CA LYS A 41 -3.49 -0.24 23.14
C LYS A 41 -4.52 0.14 22.08
N ALA A 42 -5.42 -0.78 21.80
CA ALA A 42 -6.49 -0.59 20.81
C ALA A 42 -7.80 -1.28 21.26
N PRO A 43 -8.96 -0.90 20.68
CA PRO A 43 -10.19 -1.65 20.86
C PRO A 43 -10.07 -3.03 20.20
N ALA A 44 -10.60 -4.05 20.87
CA ALA A 44 -10.60 -5.44 20.44
C ALA A 44 -11.96 -6.07 20.72
N VAL A 45 -12.29 -7.12 19.96
CA VAL A 45 -13.49 -7.92 20.17
C VAL A 45 -13.08 -9.31 20.62
N ARG A 46 -13.59 -9.76 21.77
CA ARG A 46 -13.35 -11.12 22.26
C ARG A 46 -14.66 -11.86 22.44
N ARG A 47 -14.69 -13.11 21.99
CA ARG A 47 -15.77 -14.04 22.34
C ARG A 47 -15.49 -14.59 23.74
N VAL A 48 -16.37 -14.28 24.68
CA VAL A 48 -16.33 -14.78 26.05
C VAL A 48 -17.34 -15.91 26.16
N GLN A 49 -16.89 -17.07 26.64
CA GLN A 49 -17.75 -18.21 26.94
C GLN A 49 -17.99 -18.24 28.45
N ASN A 50 -19.25 -18.13 28.85
CA ASN A 50 -19.67 -18.31 30.23
C ASN A 50 -20.25 -19.72 30.37
N VAL A 51 -19.76 -20.46 31.35
CA VAL A 51 -20.28 -21.78 31.71
C VAL A 51 -21.09 -21.62 33.00
N SER A 52 -22.40 -21.89 32.94
CA SER A 52 -23.26 -21.84 34.12
C SER A 52 -22.99 -23.03 35.05
N ALA A 53 -23.37 -22.91 36.33
CA ALA A 53 -23.29 -24.03 37.29
C ALA A 53 -24.11 -25.27 36.86
N THR A 54 -25.08 -25.09 35.96
CA THR A 54 -25.91 -26.14 35.36
C THR A 54 -25.31 -26.77 34.10
N GLY A 55 -24.11 -26.36 33.68
CA GLY A 55 -23.41 -26.92 32.52
C GLY A 55 -23.81 -26.33 31.16
N SER A 56 -24.68 -25.33 31.13
CA SER A 56 -25.02 -24.61 29.89
C SER A 56 -23.89 -23.65 29.52
N THR A 57 -23.50 -23.63 28.25
CA THR A 57 -22.48 -22.72 27.73
C THR A 57 -23.13 -21.61 26.90
N GLU A 58 -22.97 -20.36 27.31
CA GLU A 58 -23.41 -19.20 26.56
C GLU A 58 -22.19 -18.42 26.06
N SER A 59 -22.18 -18.06 24.77
CA SER A 59 -21.10 -17.28 24.18
C SER A 59 -21.59 -15.90 23.77
N HIS A 60 -20.94 -14.85 24.24
CA HIS A 60 -21.22 -13.47 23.85
C HIS A 60 -19.93 -12.76 23.40
N ARG A 61 -20.07 -11.78 22.50
CA ARG A 61 -18.95 -10.95 22.03
C ARG A 61 -18.86 -9.69 22.87
N VAL A 62 -17.72 -9.45 23.49
CA VAL A 62 -17.45 -8.25 24.29
C VAL A 62 -16.45 -7.39 23.54
N LYS A 63 -16.71 -6.07 23.48
CA LYS A 63 -15.74 -5.07 23.03
C LYS A 63 -14.94 -4.59 24.23
N LEU A 64 -13.62 -4.61 24.14
CA LEU A 64 -12.73 -4.24 25.23
C LEU A 64 -11.50 -3.52 24.69
N ASN A 65 -10.90 -2.66 25.50
CA ASN A 65 -9.62 -2.05 25.16
C ASN A 65 -8.50 -2.89 25.77
N LEU A 66 -7.66 -3.47 24.92
CA LEU A 66 -6.54 -4.30 25.35
C LEU A 66 -5.23 -3.58 25.08
N LYS A 67 -4.32 -3.67 26.06
CA LYS A 67 -2.91 -3.28 25.90
C LYS A 67 -2.09 -4.55 25.74
N ILE A 68 -1.47 -4.73 24.59
CA ILE A 68 -0.62 -5.88 24.27
C ILE A 68 0.83 -5.44 24.08
N GLN A 69 1.76 -6.33 24.41
CA GLN A 69 3.14 -6.29 23.95
C GLN A 69 3.22 -7.02 22.62
N VAL A 70 3.66 -6.32 21.58
CA VAL A 70 3.67 -6.78 20.20
C VAL A 70 4.67 -7.91 20.04
N SER A 71 4.21 -9.06 19.55
CA SER A 71 5.06 -10.17 19.14
C SER A 71 5.16 -10.30 17.62
N LYS A 72 4.09 -9.99 16.90
CA LYS A 72 4.04 -10.08 15.44
C LYS A 72 3.09 -9.03 14.87
N VAL A 73 3.48 -8.42 13.77
CA VAL A 73 2.65 -7.46 13.02
C VAL A 73 2.49 -7.97 11.59
N GLU A 74 1.25 -8.17 11.16
CA GLU A 74 0.92 -8.62 9.80
C GLU A 74 0.10 -7.55 9.10
N TYR A 75 0.55 -7.15 7.91
CA TYR A 75 -0.16 -6.23 7.05
C TYR A 75 -0.59 -6.96 5.78
N SER A 76 -1.86 -6.81 5.43
CA SER A 76 -2.38 -7.25 4.14
C SER A 76 -2.97 -6.05 3.41
N SER A 77 -2.58 -5.91 2.14
CA SER A 77 -3.22 -5.01 1.19
C SER A 77 -3.99 -5.85 0.20
N SER A 78 -5.28 -5.60 0.04
CA SER A 78 -6.15 -6.30 -0.92
C SER A 78 -5.65 -6.29 -2.38
N GLY A 79 -4.65 -5.47 -2.72
CA GLY A 79 -4.04 -5.41 -4.05
C GLY A 79 -2.84 -6.34 -4.28
N GLY A 80 -2.31 -6.96 -3.22
CA GLY A 80 -1.19 -7.88 -3.28
C GLY A 80 -1.66 -9.31 -3.04
N ALA A 81 -2.27 -9.93 -4.05
CA ALA A 81 -2.49 -11.38 -4.01
C ALA A 81 -1.14 -12.10 -4.10
N GLN A 82 -0.50 -12.35 -2.95
CA GLN A 82 0.40 -13.48 -2.78
C GLN A 82 -0.43 -14.71 -2.43
N SER A 83 -0.33 -15.68 -3.33
CA SER A 83 -0.78 -17.05 -3.20
C SER A 83 -0.12 -17.77 -2.03
N SER A 84 -0.87 -18.08 -0.97
CA SER A 84 -0.61 -19.26 -0.12
C SER A 84 -1.80 -19.61 0.78
N SER A 85 -2.14 -20.90 0.75
CA SER A 85 -3.02 -21.69 1.62
C SER A 85 -4.53 -21.38 1.63
N SER A 86 -5.25 -22.30 0.98
CA SER A 86 -6.59 -22.77 1.29
C SER A 86 -6.83 -22.94 2.79
N ASP A 87 -7.87 -22.28 3.30
CA ASP A 87 -8.92 -22.83 4.18
C ASP A 87 -9.59 -21.70 4.97
N GLN A 88 -10.78 -21.27 4.53
CA GLN A 88 -12.00 -21.31 5.35
C GLN A 88 -13.17 -20.56 4.70
N ALA A 89 -14.32 -21.20 4.83
CA ALA A 89 -15.59 -20.85 4.25
C ALA A 89 -16.38 -19.84 5.10
N ASN A 90 -17.25 -19.11 4.40
CA ASN A 90 -18.60 -18.73 4.80
C ASN A 90 -18.77 -17.76 5.98
N GLN A 91 -19.09 -16.50 5.68
CA GLN A 91 -19.95 -15.67 6.53
C GLN A 91 -20.57 -14.48 5.76
N GLY A 92 -21.89 -14.58 5.54
CA GLY A 92 -22.90 -13.52 5.73
C GLY A 92 -22.70 -12.16 5.08
N SER A 93 -23.43 -11.92 4.00
CA SER A 93 -23.70 -10.60 3.43
C SER A 93 -24.53 -9.73 4.39
N SER A 94 -23.93 -8.65 4.90
CA SER A 94 -24.67 -7.48 5.40
C SER A 94 -24.22 -6.24 4.64
N SER A 95 -25.11 -5.75 3.78
CA SER A 95 -24.94 -4.58 2.94
C SER A 95 -24.99 -3.28 3.74
N THR A 96 -23.86 -2.59 3.82
CA THR A 96 -23.80 -1.13 4.00
C THR A 96 -22.63 -0.65 3.16
N PRO A 97 -22.81 0.28 2.19
CA PRO A 97 -21.71 0.76 1.37
C PRO A 97 -20.95 1.83 2.15
N SER A 98 -20.26 1.44 3.21
CA SER A 98 -19.12 2.21 3.72
C SER A 98 -17.94 1.95 2.81
N MET A 99 -17.15 2.98 2.45
CA MET A 99 -15.83 2.80 1.80
C MET A 99 -15.09 1.71 2.56
N GLN A 100 -15.01 0.51 1.96
CA GLN A 100 -14.34 -0.61 2.60
C GLN A 100 -12.85 -0.32 2.50
N SER A 101 -12.27 0.05 3.63
CA SER A 101 -10.82 0.01 3.80
C SER A 101 -10.34 -1.39 3.45
N THR A 102 -9.37 -1.45 2.55
CA THR A 102 -8.91 -2.71 1.97
C THR A 102 -7.59 -3.19 2.56
N ALA A 103 -6.97 -2.34 3.37
CA ALA A 103 -5.79 -2.64 4.14
C ALA A 103 -6.21 -3.15 5.53
N VAL A 104 -5.70 -4.31 5.93
CA VAL A 104 -5.92 -4.87 7.26
C VAL A 104 -4.59 -5.06 7.96
N LEU A 105 -4.51 -4.58 9.20
CA LEU A 105 -3.34 -4.71 10.06
C LEU A 105 -3.73 -5.53 11.29
N HIS A 106 -3.08 -6.69 11.43
CA HIS A 106 -3.23 -7.59 12.56
C HIS A 106 -2.00 -7.49 13.46
N ILE A 107 -2.21 -7.19 14.73
CA ILE A 107 -1.13 -7.06 15.72
C ILE A 107 -1.32 -8.14 16.76
N SER A 108 -0.48 -9.17 16.73
CA SER A 108 -0.50 -10.26 17.70
C SER A 108 0.49 -9.99 18.83
N GLY A 109 0.11 -10.35 20.05
CA GLY A 109 0.93 -10.07 21.21
C GLY A 109 0.38 -10.64 22.52
N LYS A 110 1.13 -10.45 23.60
CA LYS A 110 0.72 -10.84 24.96
C LYS A 110 0.04 -9.67 25.66
N VAL A 111 -1.06 -9.92 26.35
CA VAL A 111 -1.76 -8.88 27.11
C VAL A 111 -0.97 -8.47 28.36
N VAL A 112 -0.68 -7.19 28.50
CA VAL A 112 0.11 -6.62 29.61
C VAL A 112 -0.77 -5.90 30.64
N SER A 113 -1.95 -5.42 30.22
CA SER A 113 -2.92 -4.79 31.14
C SER A 113 -3.94 -5.81 31.63
N GLU A 114 -4.18 -5.84 32.94
CA GLU A 114 -5.26 -6.63 33.52
C GLU A 114 -6.62 -6.21 32.93
N ASN A 115 -7.48 -7.19 32.64
CA ASN A 115 -8.83 -6.99 32.15
C ASN A 115 -9.75 -8.09 32.68
N GLN A 116 -11.02 -7.78 32.91
CA GLN A 116 -11.99 -8.71 33.51
C GLN A 116 -12.19 -9.98 32.68
N TYR A 117 -12.03 -9.89 31.36
CA TYR A 117 -12.28 -10.99 30.42
C TYR A 117 -11.01 -11.66 29.89
N VAL A 118 -9.83 -11.12 30.19
CA VAL A 118 -8.56 -11.60 29.63
C VAL A 118 -7.49 -11.65 30.71
N ARG A 119 -6.93 -12.85 30.89
CA ARG A 119 -5.82 -13.07 31.83
C ARG A 119 -4.56 -12.35 31.36
N LEU A 120 -3.79 -11.83 32.31
CA LEU A 120 -2.48 -11.24 32.05
C LEU A 120 -1.55 -12.28 31.42
N GLY A 121 -0.80 -11.88 30.39
CA GLY A 121 0.09 -12.74 29.62
C GLY A 121 -0.58 -13.62 28.56
N ALA A 122 -1.92 -13.61 28.46
CA ALA A 122 -2.62 -14.34 27.40
C ALA A 122 -2.33 -13.71 26.02
N PHE A 123 -2.20 -14.56 24.99
CA PHE A 123 -2.05 -14.08 23.63
C PHE A 123 -3.38 -13.56 23.07
N HIS A 124 -3.30 -12.45 22.34
CA HIS A 124 -4.42 -11.88 21.62
C HIS A 124 -3.94 -11.17 20.36
N THR A 125 -4.82 -11.07 19.37
CA THR A 125 -4.58 -10.35 18.12
C THR A 125 -5.53 -9.17 18.06
N LEU A 126 -4.98 -7.97 17.86
CA LEU A 126 -5.72 -6.74 17.66
C LEU A 126 -5.90 -6.53 16.15
N ASP A 127 -7.15 -6.40 15.73
CA ASP A 127 -7.50 -6.03 14.37
C ASP A 127 -7.68 -4.51 14.33
N ILE A 128 -6.81 -3.82 13.61
CA ILE A 128 -6.85 -2.35 13.53
C ILE A 128 -7.86 -1.93 12.49
N GLU A 129 -8.94 -1.29 12.94
CA GLU A 129 -9.96 -0.67 12.10
C GLU A 129 -9.61 0.80 11.81
N VAL A 130 -10.02 1.27 10.63
CA VAL A 130 -10.01 2.70 10.30
C VAL A 130 -11.00 3.46 11.20
N ASN A 131 -10.68 4.72 11.50
CA ASN A 131 -11.42 5.62 12.38
C ASN A 131 -11.50 5.18 13.85
N ARG A 132 -10.64 4.26 14.29
CA ARG A 132 -10.50 3.87 15.71
C ARG A 132 -9.19 4.38 16.30
N ASP A 133 -9.25 4.84 17.54
CA ASP A 133 -8.06 5.35 18.24
C ASP A 133 -7.16 4.18 18.64
N ILE A 134 -5.89 4.26 18.24
CA ILE A 134 -4.81 3.36 18.63
C ILE A 134 -3.77 4.17 19.40
N ARG A 135 -3.29 3.62 20.51
CA ARG A 135 -2.21 4.20 21.30
C ARG A 135 -0.99 3.30 21.22
N VAL A 136 0.12 3.86 20.74
CA VAL A 136 1.40 3.17 20.61
C VAL A 136 2.36 3.73 21.66
N GLU A 137 3.06 2.85 22.35
CA GLU A 137 4.15 3.18 23.27
C GLU A 137 5.38 2.36 22.87
N LYS A 138 6.49 3.05 22.62
CA LYS A 138 7.76 2.42 22.23
C LYS A 138 8.47 1.87 23.46
N SER A 139 8.94 0.63 23.40
CA SER A 139 9.70 -0.01 24.50
C SER A 139 11.05 0.66 24.73
N GLU A 140 11.78 0.97 23.64
CA GLU A 140 13.09 1.62 23.65
C GLU A 140 13.03 3.16 23.62
N GLY A 141 11.81 3.72 23.62
CA GLY A 141 11.59 5.15 23.47
C GLY A 141 11.37 5.59 22.02
N TRP A 142 10.94 6.84 21.85
CA TRP A 142 10.65 7.45 20.55
C TRP A 142 11.91 8.01 19.92
N ASP A 143 12.34 7.39 18.82
CA ASP A 143 13.42 7.85 17.97
C ASP A 143 12.97 8.98 17.01
N SER A 144 13.95 9.68 16.42
CA SER A 144 13.66 10.78 15.49
C SER A 144 12.97 10.30 14.21
N ILE A 145 13.20 9.06 13.77
CA ILE A 145 12.62 8.52 12.55
C ILE A 145 11.15 8.16 12.79
N ALA A 146 10.81 7.49 13.90
CA ALA A 146 9.41 7.26 14.26
C ALA A 146 8.64 8.57 14.46
N LEU A 147 9.25 9.59 15.07
CA LEU A 147 8.64 10.90 15.23
C LEU A 147 8.38 11.58 13.87
N ALA A 148 9.38 11.58 12.98
CA ALA A 148 9.23 12.09 11.63
C ALA A 148 8.15 11.34 10.85
N ARG A 149 8.04 10.02 11.03
CA ARG A 149 7.00 9.19 10.41
C ARG A 149 5.60 9.51 10.93
N VAL A 150 5.45 9.75 12.24
CA VAL A 150 4.19 10.23 12.82
C VAL A 150 3.81 11.59 12.23
N GLU A 151 4.74 12.54 12.24
CA GLU A 151 4.51 13.89 11.70
C GLU A 151 4.16 13.84 10.20
N GLU A 152 4.87 13.02 9.44
CA GLU A 152 4.60 12.76 8.04
C GLU A 152 3.18 12.22 7.87
N SER A 153 2.79 11.19 8.63
CA SER A 153 1.44 10.61 8.57
C SER A 153 0.31 11.56 8.95
N CYS A 154 0.60 12.65 9.66
CA CYS A 154 -0.38 13.62 10.13
C CYS A 154 -0.70 14.75 9.14
N ILE A 155 -0.01 14.84 8.01
CA ILE A 155 -0.24 15.88 7.01
C ILE A 155 -1.53 15.57 6.23
N PRO A 156 -2.56 16.47 6.25
CA PRO A 156 -3.81 16.26 5.51
C PRO A 156 -3.61 16.43 4.00
N GLY A 157 -4.32 15.62 3.20
CA GLY A 157 -4.27 15.66 1.72
C GLY A 157 -3.73 14.39 1.05
N ARG A 158 -3.69 13.27 1.77
CA ARG A 158 -3.11 12.00 1.33
C ARG A 158 -4.17 11.08 0.74
N GLY A 159 -4.42 11.24 -0.55
CA GLY A 159 -5.17 10.28 -1.34
C GLY A 159 -4.34 9.87 -2.55
N ALA A 160 -4.79 8.84 -3.27
CA ALA A 160 -4.14 8.44 -4.52
C ALA A 160 -4.00 9.65 -5.46
N GLU A 161 -2.75 9.97 -5.81
CA GLU A 161 -2.41 11.13 -6.63
C GLU A 161 -2.37 10.75 -8.12
N VAL A 162 -2.06 9.48 -8.42
CA VAL A 162 -1.97 8.99 -9.79
C VAL A 162 -2.64 7.64 -9.94
N GLY A 163 -3.52 7.52 -10.92
CA GLY A 163 -4.07 6.24 -11.35
C GLY A 163 -3.34 5.79 -12.59
N ALA A 164 -2.62 4.67 -12.54
CA ALA A 164 -1.94 4.10 -13.69
C ALA A 164 -2.67 2.85 -14.18
N VAL A 165 -2.87 2.76 -15.49
CA VAL A 165 -3.40 1.59 -16.18
C VAL A 165 -2.30 1.08 -17.10
N VAL A 166 -1.70 -0.05 -16.71
CA VAL A 166 -0.70 -0.73 -17.54
C VAL A 166 -1.43 -1.77 -18.38
N CYS A 167 -1.51 -1.55 -19.68
CA CYS A 167 -2.22 -2.38 -20.64
C CYS A 167 -1.25 -3.07 -21.60
N GLY A 168 -1.55 -4.29 -21.98
CA GLY A 168 -0.98 -5.01 -23.11
C GLY A 168 -2.07 -5.75 -23.88
N GLU A 169 -1.67 -6.51 -24.90
CA GLU A 169 -2.60 -7.37 -25.63
C GLU A 169 -3.03 -8.56 -24.74
N GLY A 170 -4.17 -8.42 -24.07
CA GLY A 170 -4.75 -9.47 -23.23
C GLY A 170 -4.37 -9.41 -21.74
N SER A 171 -3.57 -8.44 -21.31
CA SER A 171 -3.31 -8.20 -19.89
C SER A 171 -3.49 -6.74 -19.54
N ALA A 172 -4.14 -6.45 -18.42
CA ALA A 172 -4.21 -5.10 -17.86
C ALA A 172 -4.00 -5.14 -16.35
N ALA A 173 -3.23 -4.21 -15.83
CA ALA A 173 -3.06 -4.00 -14.40
C ALA A 173 -3.45 -2.56 -14.04
N PHE A 174 -4.35 -2.42 -13.08
CA PHE A 174 -4.76 -1.15 -12.52
C PHE A 174 -3.94 -0.90 -11.27
N CYS A 175 -3.28 0.26 -11.21
CA CYS A 175 -2.45 0.66 -10.11
C CYS A 175 -2.90 2.04 -9.62
N LEU A 176 -3.02 2.20 -8.31
CA LEU A 176 -3.16 3.50 -7.66
C LEU A 176 -1.84 3.81 -6.97
N LEU A 177 -1.25 4.93 -7.33
CA LEU A 177 -0.03 5.42 -6.71
C LEU A 177 -0.45 6.52 -5.72
N SER A 178 -0.18 6.27 -4.45
CA SER A 178 -0.14 7.30 -3.43
C SER A 178 1.32 7.76 -3.22
N GLN A 179 1.54 8.61 -2.23
CA GLN A 179 2.86 9.13 -1.90
C GLN A 179 3.79 8.06 -1.33
N HIS A 180 3.25 7.10 -0.55
CA HIS A 180 4.05 6.08 0.14
C HIS A 180 3.83 4.65 -0.35
N LEU A 181 2.79 4.42 -1.16
CA LEU A 181 2.47 3.07 -1.64
C LEU A 181 1.95 3.06 -3.07
N THR A 182 2.27 1.96 -3.76
CA THR A 182 1.65 1.59 -5.04
C THR A 182 0.73 0.41 -4.80
N LEU A 183 -0.57 0.62 -4.97
CA LEU A 183 -1.61 -0.39 -4.84
C LEU A 183 -2.01 -0.94 -6.20
N VAL A 184 -1.80 -2.23 -6.43
CA VAL A 184 -2.35 -2.90 -7.61
C VAL A 184 -3.80 -3.28 -7.31
N THR A 185 -4.77 -2.49 -7.77
CA THR A 185 -6.18 -2.68 -7.39
C THR A 185 -6.82 -3.87 -8.09
N HIS A 186 -6.46 -4.11 -9.35
CA HIS A 186 -7.01 -5.22 -10.12
C HIS A 186 -6.06 -5.64 -11.25
N ARG A 187 -6.04 -6.94 -11.54
CA ARG A 187 -5.29 -7.51 -12.67
C ARG A 187 -6.23 -8.34 -13.55
N ILE A 188 -6.30 -7.97 -14.81
CA ILE A 188 -7.02 -8.69 -15.86
C ILE A 188 -6.01 -9.47 -16.68
N SER A 189 -6.29 -10.75 -16.90
CA SER A 189 -5.58 -11.60 -17.84
C SER A 189 -6.59 -12.34 -18.71
N THR A 190 -6.48 -12.19 -20.02
CA THR A 190 -7.35 -12.78 -21.03
C THR A 190 -6.49 -13.27 -22.17
N SER A 191 -6.61 -14.55 -22.50
CA SER A 191 -5.89 -15.13 -23.64
C SER A 191 -6.51 -14.64 -24.94
N ILE A 192 -5.82 -13.74 -25.65
CA ILE A 192 -6.26 -13.25 -26.96
C ILE A 192 -5.62 -14.11 -28.06
N PRO A 193 -6.41 -14.68 -28.99
CA PRO A 193 -5.89 -15.44 -30.12
C PRO A 193 -4.92 -14.58 -30.96
N ARG A 194 -3.85 -15.16 -31.50
CA ARG A 194 -2.93 -14.41 -32.37
C ARG A 194 -3.63 -13.97 -33.65
N LYS A 195 -3.28 -12.77 -34.15
CA LYS A 195 -3.75 -12.25 -35.44
C LYS A 195 -3.24 -13.15 -36.57
N ALA A 196 -4.06 -14.11 -37.01
CA ALA A 196 -3.77 -14.96 -38.16
C ALA A 196 -4.12 -14.24 -39.48
N SER A 197 -3.36 -14.50 -40.54
CA SER A 197 -3.57 -13.91 -41.88
C SER A 197 -4.78 -14.48 -42.64
N ALA A 198 -5.56 -15.36 -42.02
CA ALA A 198 -6.74 -16.02 -42.58
C ALA A 198 -8.03 -15.43 -41.94
N PRO A 199 -9.26 -15.78 -42.37
CA PRO A 199 -10.52 -15.07 -42.03
C PRO A 199 -10.97 -15.15 -40.55
N GLY A 200 -10.06 -15.47 -39.62
CA GLY A 200 -10.22 -15.40 -38.17
C GLY A 200 -9.98 -14.01 -37.56
N SER A 201 -9.73 -12.96 -38.36
CA SER A 201 -9.62 -11.57 -37.88
C SER A 201 -10.85 -11.13 -37.08
N SER A 202 -12.04 -11.63 -37.42
CA SER A 202 -13.27 -11.35 -36.67
C SER A 202 -13.25 -11.90 -35.24
N GLN A 203 -12.61 -13.05 -34.99
CA GLN A 203 -12.53 -13.62 -33.64
C GLN A 203 -11.56 -12.80 -32.76
N TYR A 204 -10.45 -12.34 -33.34
CA TYR A 204 -9.52 -11.44 -32.68
C TYR A 204 -10.19 -10.12 -32.29
N GLU A 205 -10.88 -9.47 -33.21
CA GLU A 205 -11.58 -8.20 -32.95
C GLU A 205 -12.70 -8.34 -31.90
N LYS A 206 -13.45 -9.45 -31.93
CA LYS A 206 -14.46 -9.77 -30.91
C LYS A 206 -13.83 -9.99 -29.54
N ALA A 207 -12.70 -10.70 -29.47
CA ALA A 207 -11.97 -10.92 -28.21
C ALA A 207 -11.41 -9.60 -27.66
N MET A 208 -10.87 -8.74 -28.53
CA MET A 208 -10.32 -7.44 -28.14
C MET A 208 -11.42 -6.47 -27.67
N THR A 209 -12.58 -6.49 -28.33
CA THR A 209 -13.75 -5.69 -27.90
C THR A 209 -14.24 -6.12 -26.52
N LYS A 210 -14.28 -7.44 -26.24
CA LYS A 210 -14.59 -7.96 -24.91
C LYS A 210 -13.54 -7.53 -23.88
N PHE A 211 -12.26 -7.58 -24.24
CA PHE A 211 -11.17 -7.11 -23.39
C PHE A 211 -11.32 -5.63 -23.03
N TYR A 212 -11.58 -4.75 -24.00
CA TYR A 212 -11.81 -3.33 -23.72
C TYR A 212 -13.02 -3.07 -22.84
N SER A 213 -14.11 -3.83 -23.01
CA SER A 213 -15.26 -3.76 -22.09
C SER A 213 -14.88 -4.13 -20.66
N MET A 214 -14.12 -5.21 -20.46
CA MET A 214 -13.64 -5.60 -19.13
C MET A 214 -12.73 -4.55 -18.50
N VAL A 215 -11.83 -3.97 -19.30
CA VAL A 215 -10.93 -2.89 -18.84
C VAL A 215 -11.74 -1.65 -18.45
N TYR A 216 -12.80 -1.29 -19.17
CA TYR A 216 -13.67 -0.18 -18.80
C TYR A 216 -14.46 -0.44 -17.52
N ASP A 217 -15.08 -1.60 -17.40
CA ASP A 217 -15.84 -1.94 -16.19
C ASP A 217 -14.93 -2.02 -14.95
N ALA A 218 -13.67 -2.44 -15.13
CA ALA A 218 -12.66 -2.41 -14.07
C ALA A 218 -12.18 -0.97 -13.78
N PHE A 219 -11.96 -0.15 -14.80
CA PHE A 219 -11.56 1.26 -14.64
C PHE A 219 -12.57 2.02 -13.79
N VAL A 220 -13.87 1.88 -14.09
CA VAL A 220 -14.94 2.59 -13.37
C VAL A 220 -15.05 2.14 -11.91
N ARG A 221 -14.76 0.87 -11.63
CA ARG A 221 -14.82 0.31 -10.27
C ARG A 221 -13.60 0.63 -9.41
N HIS A 222 -12.41 0.60 -10.01
CA HIS A 222 -11.15 0.61 -9.25
C HIS A 222 -10.42 1.95 -9.27
N ILE A 223 -10.71 2.85 -10.22
CA ILE A 223 -10.07 4.17 -10.28
C ILE A 223 -11.07 5.23 -9.81
N PRO A 224 -10.81 5.90 -8.68
CA PRO A 224 -11.67 6.96 -8.16
C PRO A 224 -11.48 8.27 -8.96
N PHE A 225 -11.98 8.30 -10.19
CA PHE A 225 -11.85 9.46 -11.10
C PHE A 225 -12.57 10.72 -10.60
N GLY A 226 -13.56 10.58 -9.72
CA GLY A 226 -14.28 11.70 -9.10
C GLY A 226 -13.56 12.35 -7.91
N ASN A 227 -12.47 11.75 -7.41
CA ASN A 227 -11.75 12.31 -6.27
C ASN A 227 -10.84 13.47 -6.72
N PRO A 228 -10.94 14.66 -6.10
CA PRO A 228 -10.02 15.77 -6.36
C PRO A 228 -8.54 15.42 -6.12
N SER A 229 -8.24 14.43 -5.27
CA SER A 229 -6.85 14.01 -4.99
C SER A 229 -6.15 13.44 -6.21
N LEU A 230 -6.90 12.88 -7.18
CA LEU A 230 -6.34 12.26 -8.37
C LEU A 230 -5.88 13.34 -9.34
N ARG A 231 -4.56 13.54 -9.45
CA ARG A 231 -3.93 14.56 -10.30
C ARG A 231 -3.81 14.10 -11.75
N ALA A 232 -3.43 12.84 -11.97
CA ALA A 232 -3.19 12.29 -13.30
C ALA A 232 -3.71 10.85 -13.45
N ILE A 233 -4.15 10.50 -14.66
CA ILE A 233 -4.50 9.14 -15.08
C ILE A 233 -3.53 8.75 -16.19
N VAL A 234 -2.73 7.72 -15.97
CA VAL A 234 -1.71 7.29 -16.92
C VAL A 234 -2.16 6.03 -17.64
N PHE A 235 -2.14 6.04 -18.97
CA PHE A 235 -2.24 4.83 -19.78
C PHE A 235 -0.86 4.46 -20.31
N ALA A 236 -0.37 3.31 -19.86
CA ALA A 236 0.92 2.76 -20.23
C ALA A 236 0.72 1.48 -21.04
N SER A 237 1.28 1.39 -22.25
CA SER A 237 1.34 0.13 -22.99
C SER A 237 2.58 0.02 -23.86
N PRO A 238 3.05 -1.21 -24.16
CA PRO A 238 3.88 -1.45 -25.32
C PRO A 238 3.05 -1.26 -26.61
N GLY A 239 3.54 -0.44 -27.53
CA GLY A 239 2.85 -0.17 -28.80
C GLY A 239 1.59 0.70 -28.66
N TRP A 240 0.59 0.45 -29.52
CA TRP A 240 -0.59 1.30 -29.76
C TRP A 240 -1.85 0.93 -28.96
N VAL A 241 -1.73 -0.01 -28.01
CA VAL A 241 -2.89 -0.51 -27.24
C VAL A 241 -3.47 0.59 -26.36
N ARG A 242 -2.64 1.43 -25.73
CA ARG A 242 -3.08 2.57 -24.91
C ARG A 242 -3.95 3.56 -25.68
N GLU A 243 -3.63 3.88 -26.94
CA GLU A 243 -4.44 4.77 -27.78
C GLU A 243 -5.79 4.14 -28.13
N SER A 244 -5.77 2.84 -28.41
CA SER A 244 -6.97 2.07 -28.73
C SER A 244 -7.91 2.00 -27.53
N VAL A 245 -7.38 1.71 -26.34
CA VAL A 245 -8.11 1.69 -25.07
C VAL A 245 -8.67 3.08 -24.75
N TYR A 246 -7.86 4.14 -24.86
CA TYR A 246 -8.30 5.51 -24.58
C TYR A 246 -9.45 5.95 -25.50
N THR A 247 -9.32 5.68 -26.80
CA THR A 247 -10.36 5.99 -27.79
C THR A 247 -11.64 5.22 -27.49
N TRP A 248 -11.52 3.92 -27.21
CA TRP A 248 -12.66 3.07 -26.87
C TRP A 248 -13.37 3.54 -25.59
N MET A 249 -12.61 3.86 -24.53
CA MET A 249 -13.16 4.40 -23.27
C MET A 249 -13.87 5.73 -23.47
N THR A 250 -13.32 6.62 -24.29
CA THR A 250 -13.93 7.94 -24.57
C THR A 250 -15.25 7.80 -25.33
N ASN A 251 -15.32 6.86 -26.28
CA ASN A 251 -16.54 6.55 -27.01
C ASN A 251 -17.59 5.91 -26.11
N GLU A 252 -17.19 4.97 -25.27
CA GLU A 252 -18.09 4.28 -24.33
C GLU A 252 -18.62 5.22 -23.24
N ALA A 253 -17.78 6.13 -22.71
CA ALA A 253 -18.19 7.15 -21.76
C ALA A 253 -19.23 8.11 -22.38
N SER A 254 -19.06 8.44 -23.68
CA SER A 254 -20.00 9.27 -24.43
C SER A 254 -21.32 8.54 -24.69
N ARG A 255 -21.29 7.21 -24.89
CA ARG A 255 -22.47 6.36 -25.06
C ARG A 255 -23.27 6.19 -23.77
N ARG A 256 -22.60 6.01 -22.63
CA ARG A 256 -23.25 5.86 -21.31
C ARG A 256 -23.67 7.19 -20.67
N GLY A 257 -23.13 8.31 -21.14
CA GLY A 257 -23.50 9.66 -20.68
C GLY A 257 -22.80 10.11 -19.39
N ASP A 258 -21.71 9.44 -18.99
CA ASP A 258 -20.94 9.78 -17.79
C ASP A 258 -20.07 11.02 -18.02
N LYS A 259 -20.68 12.21 -17.86
CA LYS A 259 -20.02 13.51 -18.07
C LYS A 259 -18.77 13.71 -17.20
N LEU A 260 -18.77 13.16 -15.98
CA LEU A 260 -17.64 13.26 -15.05
C LEU A 260 -16.43 12.46 -15.54
N LEU A 261 -16.65 11.26 -16.06
CA LEU A 261 -15.61 10.40 -16.59
C LEU A 261 -15.02 11.01 -17.88
N ALA A 262 -15.87 11.46 -18.79
CA ALA A 262 -15.44 12.10 -20.03
C ALA A 262 -14.62 13.37 -19.79
N ARG A 263 -15.00 14.18 -18.80
CA ARG A 263 -14.22 15.37 -18.38
C ARG A 263 -12.87 14.98 -17.79
N SER A 264 -12.87 14.06 -16.83
CA SER A 264 -11.66 13.63 -16.12
C SER A 264 -10.65 12.96 -17.05
N LEU A 265 -11.11 12.14 -18.00
CA LEU A 265 -10.26 11.54 -19.02
C LEU A 265 -9.66 12.59 -19.96
N ARG A 266 -10.36 13.68 -20.28
CA ARG A 266 -9.80 14.72 -21.15
C ARG A 266 -8.79 15.62 -20.44
N GLU A 267 -9.05 15.96 -19.18
CA GLU A 267 -8.23 16.90 -18.41
C GLU A 267 -7.00 16.23 -17.78
N LYS A 268 -7.11 14.97 -17.33
CA LYS A 268 -6.10 14.31 -16.48
C LYS A 268 -5.32 13.19 -17.17
N THR A 269 -5.62 12.85 -18.43
CA THR A 269 -4.99 11.68 -19.07
C THR A 269 -3.61 11.99 -19.61
N VAL A 270 -2.64 11.13 -19.26
CA VAL A 270 -1.30 11.08 -19.84
C VAL A 270 -1.11 9.71 -20.49
N LYS A 271 -0.56 9.69 -21.70
CA LYS A 271 -0.29 8.45 -22.44
C LYS A 271 1.21 8.24 -22.48
N VAL A 272 1.70 7.12 -21.95
CA VAL A 272 3.14 6.80 -21.93
C VAL A 272 3.43 5.47 -22.63
N HIS A 273 4.54 5.41 -23.37
CA HIS A 273 5.03 4.18 -23.96
C HIS A 273 5.82 3.40 -22.91
N VAL A 274 5.63 2.09 -22.83
CA VAL A 274 6.41 1.22 -21.94
C VAL A 274 6.91 -0.02 -22.66
N SER A 275 7.97 -0.61 -22.13
CA SER A 275 8.60 -1.80 -22.71
C SER A 275 7.81 -3.09 -22.46
N SER A 276 7.04 -3.18 -21.36
CA SER A 276 6.35 -4.40 -20.94
C SER A 276 4.98 -4.09 -20.29
N PRO A 277 3.98 -4.98 -20.40
CA PRO A 277 2.66 -4.78 -19.78
C PRO A 277 2.63 -5.32 -18.34
N HIS A 278 3.65 -5.03 -17.54
CA HIS A 278 3.80 -5.48 -16.16
C HIS A 278 3.98 -4.31 -15.19
N VAL A 279 3.72 -4.54 -13.90
CA VAL A 279 3.78 -3.50 -12.85
C VAL A 279 5.17 -2.86 -12.76
N HIS A 280 6.24 -3.62 -13.01
CA HIS A 280 7.60 -3.09 -13.05
C HIS A 280 7.79 -1.94 -14.07
N SER A 281 7.03 -1.96 -15.17
CA SER A 281 7.09 -0.91 -16.18
C SER A 281 6.53 0.43 -15.72
N LEU A 282 5.87 0.49 -14.56
CA LEU A 282 5.51 1.73 -13.92
C LEU A 282 6.74 2.59 -13.59
N ILE A 283 7.91 1.99 -13.36
CA ILE A 283 9.17 2.72 -13.15
C ILE A 283 9.54 3.53 -14.40
N GLU A 284 9.37 2.95 -15.60
CA GLU A 284 9.62 3.64 -16.87
C GLU A 284 8.63 4.79 -17.08
N VAL A 285 7.37 4.58 -16.72
CA VAL A 285 6.33 5.62 -16.76
C VAL A 285 6.73 6.84 -15.96
N LEU A 286 7.26 6.64 -14.75
CA LEU A 286 7.65 7.72 -13.84
C LEU A 286 8.89 8.48 -14.29
N LYS A 287 9.73 7.86 -15.14
CA LYS A 287 10.89 8.54 -15.75
C LYS A 287 10.48 9.51 -16.85
N SER A 288 9.26 9.40 -17.39
CA SER A 288 8.81 10.28 -18.47
C SER A 288 8.66 11.73 -17.98
N PRO A 289 9.16 12.72 -18.74
CA PRO A 289 9.19 14.12 -18.31
C PRO A 289 7.79 14.74 -18.16
N GLU A 290 6.80 14.23 -18.90
CA GLU A 290 5.39 14.65 -18.81
C GLU A 290 4.83 14.38 -17.40
N ILE A 291 5.17 13.23 -16.84
CA ILE A 291 4.71 12.81 -15.51
C ILE A 291 5.53 13.50 -14.42
N VAL A 292 6.85 13.64 -14.60
CA VAL A 292 7.70 14.37 -13.66
C VAL A 292 7.25 15.83 -13.51
N ALA A 293 6.82 16.48 -14.59
CA ALA A 293 6.31 17.85 -14.53
C ALA A 293 5.01 17.95 -13.69
N GLN A 294 4.11 16.98 -13.82
CA GLN A 294 2.85 16.93 -13.06
C GLN A 294 3.04 16.44 -11.61
N LEU A 295 4.08 15.65 -11.35
CA LEU A 295 4.37 15.00 -10.06
C LEU A 295 5.57 15.61 -9.33
N LYS A 296 6.03 16.80 -9.71
CA LYS A 296 7.28 17.39 -9.19
C LYS A 296 7.35 17.49 -7.66
N GLU A 297 6.20 17.62 -7.00
CA GLU A 297 6.11 17.78 -5.54
C GLU A 297 5.89 16.48 -4.77
N THR A 298 5.68 15.35 -5.45
CA THR A 298 5.39 14.08 -4.76
C THR A 298 6.68 13.47 -4.20
N LYS A 299 6.58 12.86 -3.02
CA LYS A 299 7.73 12.16 -2.39
C LYS A 299 8.29 11.08 -3.32
N PHE A 300 7.39 10.32 -3.92
CA PHE A 300 7.72 9.24 -4.85
C PHE A 300 8.50 9.71 -6.09
N ALA A 301 8.18 10.87 -6.67
CA ALA A 301 8.96 11.41 -7.78
C ALA A 301 10.38 11.81 -7.34
N ARG A 302 10.54 12.37 -6.13
CA ARG A 302 11.86 12.71 -5.57
C ARG A 302 12.71 11.46 -5.37
N GLU A 303 12.14 10.40 -4.79
CA GLU A 303 12.82 9.11 -4.60
C GLU A 303 13.25 8.51 -5.94
N GLY A 304 12.37 8.53 -6.95
CA GLY A 304 12.68 8.05 -8.30
C GLY A 304 13.84 8.80 -8.94
N ILE A 305 13.91 10.13 -8.77
CA ILE A 305 15.02 10.96 -9.29
C ILE A 305 16.34 10.60 -8.60
N VAL A 306 16.34 10.39 -7.29
CA VAL A 306 17.57 10.02 -6.55
C VAL A 306 18.04 8.63 -6.96
N LEU A 307 17.12 7.68 -7.16
CA LEU A 307 17.46 6.34 -7.61
C LEU A 307 18.03 6.35 -9.04
N ASP A 308 17.45 7.15 -9.94
CA ASP A 308 17.98 7.32 -11.29
C ASP A 308 19.36 8.00 -11.30
N LYS A 309 19.58 8.97 -10.41
CA LYS A 309 20.90 9.56 -10.17
C LYS A 309 21.90 8.51 -9.69
N PHE A 310 21.50 7.61 -8.79
CA PHE A 310 22.34 6.50 -8.33
C PHE A 310 22.75 5.58 -9.49
N PHE A 311 21.80 5.14 -10.32
CA PHE A 311 22.13 4.31 -11.49
C PHE A 311 23.01 5.02 -12.52
N LYS A 312 22.80 6.33 -12.72
CA LYS A 312 23.67 7.16 -13.58
C LYS A 312 25.08 7.29 -13.01
N MET A 313 25.22 7.46 -11.70
CA MET A 313 26.52 7.49 -11.03
C MET A 313 27.23 6.14 -11.16
N LEU A 314 26.52 5.02 -10.97
CA LEU A 314 27.09 3.68 -11.15
C LEU A 314 27.60 3.45 -12.59
N ALA A 315 26.90 3.99 -13.59
CA ALA A 315 27.31 3.85 -15.00
C ALA A 315 28.45 4.80 -15.43
N SER A 316 28.67 5.90 -14.72
CA SER A 316 29.67 6.93 -15.08
C SER A 316 30.92 6.90 -14.20
N ASP A 317 30.77 6.60 -12.91
CA ASP A 317 31.81 6.66 -11.88
C ASP A 317 31.59 5.56 -10.83
N GLU A 318 32.13 4.37 -11.13
CA GLU A 318 32.00 3.16 -10.31
C GLU A 318 32.52 3.34 -8.87
N MET A 319 33.45 4.27 -8.64
CA MET A 319 34.08 4.48 -7.33
C MET A 319 33.26 5.36 -6.38
N ARG A 320 32.16 5.96 -6.86
CA ARG A 320 31.31 6.86 -6.05
C ARG A 320 30.01 6.23 -5.57
N ALA A 321 29.47 5.26 -6.30
CA ALA A 321 28.19 4.64 -5.97
C ALA A 321 28.44 3.23 -5.38
N TRP A 322 28.21 3.08 -4.09
CA TRP A 322 28.38 1.82 -3.37
C TRP A 322 27.04 1.29 -2.89
N TYR A 323 26.93 -0.04 -2.81
CA TYR A 323 25.81 -0.75 -2.19
C TYR A 323 26.34 -1.89 -1.30
N GLY A 324 25.53 -2.31 -0.34
CA GLY A 324 25.89 -3.33 0.67
C GLY A 324 26.27 -2.72 2.03
N PRO A 325 25.96 -3.41 3.14
CA PRO A 325 26.13 -2.87 4.49
C PRO A 325 27.58 -2.49 4.81
N ASP A 326 28.54 -3.36 4.49
CA ASP A 326 29.96 -3.13 4.80
C ASP A 326 30.53 -1.90 4.09
N HIS A 327 30.23 -1.75 2.80
CA HIS A 327 30.67 -0.59 2.02
C HIS A 327 30.05 0.71 2.52
N VAL A 328 28.77 0.66 2.92
CA VAL A 328 28.06 1.82 3.47
C VAL A 328 28.60 2.21 4.84
N CYS A 329 28.86 1.25 5.73
CA CYS A 329 29.49 1.51 7.04
C CYS A 329 30.88 2.15 6.86
N LEU A 330 31.70 1.61 5.96
CA LEU A 330 33.02 2.16 5.69
C LEU A 330 32.96 3.58 5.08
N ALA A 331 31.96 3.86 4.25
CA ALA A 331 31.71 5.20 3.72
C ALA A 331 31.22 6.17 4.82
N ALA A 332 30.43 5.68 5.78
CA ALA A 332 29.95 6.43 6.93
C ALA A 332 31.10 6.81 7.87
N ASP A 333 32.00 5.86 8.16
CA ASP A 333 33.19 6.09 8.98
C ASP A 333 34.12 7.16 8.38
N ARG A 334 34.17 7.23 7.04
CA ARG A 334 34.91 8.25 6.30
C ARG A 334 34.15 9.58 6.18
N GLY A 335 32.89 9.64 6.59
CA GLY A 335 32.04 10.83 6.43
C GLY A 335 31.78 11.23 4.98
N ALA A 336 31.91 10.29 4.03
CA ALA A 336 31.84 10.57 2.59
C ALA A 336 30.46 10.30 1.97
N ILE A 337 29.41 10.24 2.80
CA ILE A 337 28.04 9.96 2.35
C ILE A 337 27.31 11.27 2.06
N GLY A 338 27.02 11.53 0.78
CA GLY A 338 26.18 12.66 0.38
C GLY A 338 24.68 12.36 0.42
N THR A 339 24.28 11.14 0.06
CA THR A 339 22.87 10.71 0.07
C THR A 339 22.81 9.23 0.42
N LEU A 340 21.99 8.89 1.41
CA LEU A 340 21.81 7.53 1.90
C LEU A 340 20.44 7.02 1.47
N LEU A 341 20.40 5.88 0.79
CA LEU A 341 19.18 5.20 0.37
C LEU A 341 18.98 3.96 1.22
N ILE A 342 17.89 3.91 1.99
CA ILE A 342 17.54 2.78 2.85
C ILE A 342 16.10 2.38 2.56
N SER A 343 15.85 1.07 2.48
CA SER A 343 14.49 0.51 2.41
C SER A 343 13.86 0.50 3.79
N ASP A 344 12.58 0.88 3.89
CA ASP A 344 11.81 0.84 5.14
C ASP A 344 11.74 -0.55 5.77
N GLU A 345 11.87 -1.61 4.97
CA GLU A 345 11.90 -3.00 5.45
C GLU A 345 13.10 -3.30 6.35
N LEU A 346 14.26 -2.67 6.06
CA LEU A 346 15.49 -2.86 6.85
C LEU A 346 15.37 -2.28 8.27
N PHE A 347 14.52 -1.28 8.49
CA PHE A 347 14.27 -0.72 9.83
C PHE A 347 13.38 -1.61 10.71
N ARG A 348 12.77 -2.66 10.15
CA ARG A 348 11.91 -3.61 10.88
C ARG A 348 12.62 -4.91 11.19
N CYS A 349 13.57 -5.31 10.35
CA CYS A 349 14.38 -6.46 10.61
C CYS A 349 15.27 -6.19 11.83
N ASP A 350 15.29 -7.14 12.75
CA ASP A 350 16.18 -7.11 13.88
C ASP A 350 17.62 -7.11 13.33
N VAL A 351 18.44 -6.11 13.68
CA VAL A 351 19.78 -5.92 13.07
C VAL A 351 20.65 -7.18 13.24
N ALA A 352 20.38 -7.96 14.29
CA ALA A 352 20.99 -9.27 14.55
C ALA A 352 20.65 -10.33 13.49
N SER A 353 19.44 -10.30 12.91
CA SER A 353 19.01 -11.23 11.87
C SER A 353 19.65 -10.93 10.50
N ILE A 354 19.91 -9.66 10.21
CA ILE A 354 20.60 -9.23 8.99
C ILE A 354 22.07 -9.67 9.03
N LEU A 355 22.76 -9.43 10.15
CA LEU A 355 24.16 -9.84 10.35
C LEU A 355 24.36 -11.36 10.42
N ALA A 356 23.29 -12.13 10.69
CA ALA A 356 23.34 -13.59 10.69
C ALA A 356 23.24 -14.19 9.28
N ASN A 357 22.54 -13.51 8.35
CA ASN A 357 22.38 -13.98 6.97
C ASN A 357 23.58 -13.67 6.07
N ASP A 358 24.37 -12.63 6.36
CA ASP A 358 25.60 -12.30 5.62
C ASP A 358 26.81 -13.18 6.00
N ARG A 359 26.62 -14.22 6.84
CA ARG A 359 27.68 -15.19 7.20
C ARG A 359 27.68 -16.47 6.35
N TYR A 360 27.03 -16.49 5.19
CA TYR A 360 27.04 -17.64 4.26
C TYR A 360 27.33 -17.25 2.82
#